data_AF-A0A9P5YV48-F1
#
_entry.id   AF-A0A9P5YV48-F1
#
_cell.length_a   1.000
_cell.length_b   1.000
_cell.length_c   1.000
_cell.angle_alpha   90.00
_cell.angle_beta   90.00
_cell.angle_gamma   90.00
#
_symmetry.space_group_name_H-M   'P 1'
#
loop_
_entity.id
_entity.type
_entity.pdbx_description
1 polymer ?
#
loop_
_entity_poly.entity_id
_entity_poly.type
_entity_poly.pdbx_seq_one_letter_code
_entity_poly.pdbx_strand_id
1 'polypeptide(L)'
;MSVLGSAEFSSIHLSISWLNAILYVLEIILAIYYLTHFTTKRPLRFLLSVMLLADTICMITVFASTWLLLIKGPQSYSIAEYRWTVLLSTLMITVISVIEEVFLINRCRRLAQHIIITLMLLGMVIAHAILNIYSGFYVAAFPGMAKTVGYDTTARRYGSKAASITASLAAAVDVLVPLALSWRLYQVTPEKIAKNRSWLDTLINSISSGGIGGLMSFVLLILFWLRPDVFYILSLTMGRVYVNTLLVNLIVSQRKTSPYAMPENIELRKMSISAELRMMTFPTKILGMPFREKQLPPTPDEPVEEV
;
A
#
# COMPACT_ATOMS: atom_id res chain seq x y z
N MET A 1 -10.85 33.46 -7.60
CA MET A 1 -11.90 32.42 -7.57
C MET A 1 -13.26 33.09 -7.62
N SER A 2 -14.15 32.66 -8.52
CA SER A 2 -15.55 33.06 -8.46
C SER A 2 -16.21 32.47 -7.21
N VAL A 3 -17.25 33.11 -6.67
CA VAL A 3 -17.98 32.66 -5.47
C VAL A 3 -18.51 31.23 -5.62
N LEU A 4 -18.87 30.81 -6.83
CA LEU A 4 -19.27 29.43 -7.13
C LEU A 4 -18.15 28.42 -6.84
N GLY A 5 -16.90 28.76 -7.20
CA GLY A 5 -15.75 27.87 -7.00
C GLY A 5 -15.41 27.62 -5.53
N SER A 6 -15.70 28.58 -4.63
CA SER A 6 -15.38 28.42 -3.20
C SER A 6 -16.31 27.45 -2.47
N ALA A 7 -17.59 27.40 -2.87
CA ALA A 7 -18.58 26.50 -2.29
C ALA A 7 -18.36 25.05 -2.76
N GLU A 8 -18.08 24.87 -4.06
CA GLU A 8 -17.73 23.56 -4.62
C GLU A 8 -16.47 22.99 -3.96
N PHE A 9 -15.41 23.80 -3.80
CA PHE A 9 -14.17 23.38 -3.16
C PHE A 9 -14.39 22.89 -1.72
N SER A 10 -15.17 23.63 -0.93
CA SER A 10 -15.48 23.26 0.46
C SER A 10 -16.27 21.95 0.53
N SER A 11 -17.23 21.77 -0.38
CA SER A 11 -18.06 20.57 -0.45
C SER A 11 -17.25 19.33 -0.84
N ILE A 12 -16.33 19.48 -1.81
CA ILE A 12 -15.42 18.41 -2.22
C ILE A 12 -14.46 18.05 -1.07
N HIS A 13 -13.86 19.05 -0.41
CA HIS A 13 -12.95 18.83 0.72
C HIS A 13 -13.65 18.11 1.88
N LEU A 14 -14.89 18.51 2.21
CA LEU A 14 -15.69 17.86 3.23
C LEU A 14 -16.01 16.42 2.84
N SER A 15 -16.50 16.19 1.61
CA SER A 15 -16.85 14.85 1.13
C SER A 15 -15.65 13.89 1.18
N ILE A 16 -14.47 14.37 0.81
CA ILE A 16 -13.25 13.56 0.84
C ILE A 16 -12.75 13.36 2.29
N SER A 17 -12.95 14.30 3.20
CA SER A 17 -12.65 14.07 4.63
C SER A 17 -13.49 12.93 5.21
N TRP A 18 -14.76 12.83 4.84
CA TRP A 18 -15.63 11.71 5.21
C TRP A 18 -15.18 10.39 4.58
N LEU A 19 -14.82 10.41 3.29
CA LEU A 19 -14.26 9.23 2.63
C LEU A 19 -12.99 8.73 3.32
N ASN A 20 -12.08 9.64 3.69
CA ASN A 20 -10.87 9.30 4.46
C ASN A 20 -11.22 8.66 5.81
N ALA A 21 -12.22 9.18 6.52
CA ALA A 21 -12.68 8.62 7.78
C ALA A 21 -13.23 7.20 7.60
N ILE A 22 -14.04 6.96 6.56
CA ILE A 22 -14.58 5.62 6.26
C ILE A 22 -13.44 4.63 5.93
N LEU A 23 -12.49 5.05 5.08
CA LEU A 23 -11.33 4.22 4.72
C LEU A 23 -10.44 3.92 5.93
N TYR A 24 -10.29 4.87 6.85
CA TYR A 24 -9.53 4.68 8.09
C TYR A 24 -10.27 3.74 9.07
N VAL A 25 -11.59 3.83 9.18
CA VAL A 25 -12.36 2.85 9.97
C VAL A 25 -12.20 1.44 9.40
N LEU A 26 -12.26 1.30 8.08
CA LEU A 26 -12.01 0.02 7.40
C LEU A 26 -10.60 -0.51 7.70
N GLU A 27 -9.58 0.35 7.64
CA GLU A 27 -8.19 0.03 7.97
C GLU A 27 -8.05 -0.52 9.40
N ILE A 28 -8.66 0.16 10.37
CA ILE A 28 -8.65 -0.26 11.77
C ILE A 28 -9.35 -1.61 11.95
N ILE A 29 -10.50 -1.83 11.30
CA ILE A 29 -11.21 -3.12 11.34
C ILE A 29 -10.34 -4.24 10.76
N LEU A 30 -9.70 -4.01 9.60
CA LEU A 30 -8.82 -4.99 8.97
C LEU A 30 -7.57 -5.28 9.81
N ALA A 31 -7.00 -4.26 10.44
CA ALA A 31 -5.85 -4.41 11.32
C ALA A 31 -6.19 -5.21 12.59
N ILE A 32 -7.31 -4.89 13.25
CA ILE A 32 -7.80 -5.64 14.42
C ILE A 32 -8.09 -7.09 14.02
N TYR A 33 -8.81 -7.30 12.91
CA TYR A 33 -9.11 -8.63 12.40
C TYR A 33 -7.83 -9.44 12.17
N TYR A 34 -6.83 -8.84 11.51
CA TYR A 34 -5.55 -9.51 11.23
C TYR A 34 -4.77 -9.86 12.50
N LEU A 35 -4.65 -8.92 13.44
CA LEU A 35 -3.88 -9.11 14.67
C LEU A 35 -4.54 -10.10 15.65
N THR A 36 -5.87 -10.20 15.63
CA THR A 36 -6.62 -11.14 16.49
C THR A 36 -6.65 -12.56 15.92
N HIS A 37 -6.76 -12.72 14.61
CA HIS A 37 -6.92 -14.05 13.99
C HIS A 37 -5.61 -14.73 13.61
N PHE A 38 -4.51 -13.99 13.38
CA PHE A 38 -3.26 -14.56 12.87
C PHE A 38 -2.06 -14.37 13.80
N THR A 39 -1.28 -15.45 13.99
CA THR A 39 -0.02 -15.43 14.75
C THR A 39 1.06 -14.67 13.99
N THR A 40 1.15 -13.37 14.25
CA THR A 40 2.03 -12.46 13.50
C THR A 40 3.43 -12.40 14.13
N LYS A 41 4.49 -12.51 13.30
CA LYS A 41 5.89 -12.34 13.74
C LYS A 41 6.14 -10.89 14.19
N ARG A 42 7.04 -10.71 15.18
CA ARG A 42 7.43 -9.38 15.72
C ARG A 42 7.73 -8.29 14.66
N PRO A 43 8.57 -8.53 13.62
CA PRO A 43 8.87 -7.49 12.63
C PRO A 43 7.65 -7.05 11.83
N LEU A 44 6.73 -7.96 11.51
CA LEU A 44 5.51 -7.62 10.79
C LEU A 44 4.53 -6.85 11.67
N ARG A 45 4.44 -7.18 12.97
CA ARG A 45 3.67 -6.37 13.93
C ARG A 45 4.21 -4.95 14.05
N PHE A 46 5.54 -4.80 14.09
CA PHE A 46 6.19 -3.49 14.12
C PHE A 46 5.88 -2.70 12.84
N LEU A 47 6.02 -3.32 11.67
CA LEU A 47 5.69 -2.69 10.39
C LEU A 47 4.24 -2.18 10.35
N LEU A 48 3.27 -3.04 10.73
CA LEU A 48 1.86 -2.66 10.81
C LEU A 48 1.62 -1.51 11.79
N SER A 49 2.31 -1.51 12.94
CA SER A 49 2.20 -0.43 13.92
C SER A 49 2.72 0.90 13.37
N VAL A 50 3.84 0.88 12.62
CA VAL A 50 4.39 2.07 11.96
C VAL A 50 3.43 2.59 10.89
N MET A 51 2.84 1.71 10.08
CA MET A 51 1.85 2.10 9.05
C MET A 51 0.60 2.73 9.69
N LEU A 52 0.02 2.09 10.70
CA LEU A 52 -1.15 2.62 11.43
C LEU A 52 -0.85 3.96 12.09
N LEU A 53 0.36 4.14 12.65
CA LEU A 53 0.78 5.41 13.23
C LEU A 53 0.88 6.50 12.16
N ALA A 54 1.51 6.20 11.02
CA ALA A 54 1.63 7.14 9.91
C ALA A 54 0.25 7.55 9.36
N ASP A 55 -0.67 6.61 9.21
CA ASP A 55 -2.04 6.90 8.75
C ASP A 55 -2.87 7.66 9.78
N THR A 56 -2.65 7.40 11.07
CA THR A 56 -3.27 8.19 12.15
C THR A 56 -2.79 9.63 12.12
N ILE A 57 -1.49 9.88 11.93
CA ILE A 57 -0.95 11.24 11.76
C ILE A 57 -1.56 11.89 10.51
N CYS A 58 -1.69 11.14 9.41
CA CYS A 58 -2.35 11.62 8.19
C CYS A 58 -3.84 11.94 8.40
N MET A 59 -4.57 11.19 9.25
CA MET A 59 -5.96 11.50 9.58
C MET A 59 -6.07 12.78 10.40
N ILE A 60 -5.20 12.95 11.38
CA ILE A 60 -5.15 14.17 12.20
C ILE A 60 -4.90 15.40 11.32
N THR A 61 -3.99 15.32 10.34
CA THR A 61 -3.71 16.46 9.44
C THR A 61 -4.88 16.77 8.51
N VAL A 62 -5.57 15.75 7.99
CA VAL A 62 -6.79 15.93 7.16
C VAL A 62 -7.90 16.59 7.97
N PHE A 63 -8.16 16.14 9.20
CA PHE A 63 -9.16 16.76 10.06
C PHE A 63 -8.77 18.16 10.50
N ALA A 64 -7.50 18.41 10.83
CA ALA A 64 -7.02 19.75 11.14
C ALA A 64 -7.19 20.71 9.95
N SER A 65 -6.88 20.26 8.74
CA SER A 65 -7.10 21.03 7.50
C SER A 65 -8.59 21.33 7.28
N THR A 66 -9.44 20.32 7.45
CA THR A 66 -10.90 20.47 7.29
C THR A 66 -11.48 21.43 8.34
N TRP A 67 -11.04 21.32 9.58
CA TRP A 67 -11.46 22.19 10.68
C TRP A 67 -11.06 23.66 10.44
N LEU A 68 -9.83 23.91 10.00
CA LEU A 68 -9.36 25.25 9.65
C LEU A 68 -10.17 25.85 8.50
N LEU A 69 -10.51 25.04 7.49
CA LEU A 69 -11.35 25.46 6.37
C LEU A 69 -12.77 25.86 6.84
N LEU A 70 -13.36 25.09 7.75
CA LEU A 70 -14.69 25.38 8.29
C LEU A 70 -14.74 26.66 9.13
N ILE A 71 -13.75 26.90 9.99
CA ILE A 71 -13.72 28.10 10.85
C ILE A 71 -13.51 29.37 10.05
N LYS A 72 -12.54 29.36 9.14
CA LYS A 72 -12.13 30.59 8.42
C LYS A 72 -13.00 30.86 7.20
N GLY A 73 -13.74 29.87 6.74
CA GLY A 73 -14.46 29.92 5.48
C GLY A 73 -13.51 29.88 4.28
N PRO A 74 -14.00 29.52 3.10
CA PRO A 74 -13.15 29.27 1.94
C PRO A 74 -12.52 30.53 1.35
N GLN A 75 -13.04 31.73 1.65
CA GLN A 75 -12.52 32.99 1.14
C GLN A 75 -11.33 33.52 1.94
N SER A 76 -11.30 33.28 3.26
CA SER A 76 -10.22 33.73 4.14
C SER A 76 -9.17 32.66 4.38
N TYR A 77 -9.38 31.46 3.83
CA TYR A 77 -8.45 30.33 3.94
C TYR A 77 -7.14 30.63 3.20
N SER A 78 -6.08 30.95 3.96
CA SER A 78 -4.77 31.31 3.41
C SER A 78 -3.85 30.10 3.31
N ILE A 79 -3.03 30.10 2.26
CA ILE A 79 -2.01 29.07 2.01
C ILE A 79 -1.03 28.87 3.15
N ALA A 80 -0.72 29.93 3.90
CA ALA A 80 0.22 29.85 5.00
C ALA A 80 -0.24 28.88 6.10
N GLU A 81 -1.55 28.69 6.24
CA GLU A 81 -2.16 28.06 7.41
C GLU A 81 -2.22 26.54 7.29
N TYR A 82 -2.35 26.03 6.06
CA TYR A 82 -2.41 24.59 5.78
C TYR A 82 -1.06 24.02 5.30
N ARG A 83 -0.03 24.85 5.25
CA ARG A 83 1.32 24.44 4.80
C ARG A 83 1.89 23.25 5.59
N TRP A 84 1.69 23.28 6.90
CA TRP A 84 2.18 22.21 7.78
C TRP A 84 1.37 20.93 7.61
N THR A 85 0.05 21.02 7.38
CA THR A 85 -0.79 19.83 7.15
C THR A 85 -0.40 19.17 5.84
N VAL A 86 -0.18 19.94 4.76
CA VAL A 86 0.29 19.40 3.47
C VAL A 86 1.60 18.66 3.62
N LEU A 87 2.61 19.34 4.19
CA LEU A 87 3.94 18.77 4.31
C LEU A 87 3.87 17.47 5.11
N LEU A 88 3.19 17.49 6.26
CA LEU A 88 3.09 16.32 7.12
C LEU A 88 2.29 15.19 6.45
N SER A 89 1.17 15.48 5.76
CA SER A 89 0.42 14.47 5.01
C SER A 89 1.25 13.86 3.87
N THR A 90 1.98 14.68 3.12
CA THR A 90 2.82 14.22 2.01
C THR A 90 3.94 13.31 2.53
N LEU A 91 4.57 13.66 3.65
CA LEU A 91 5.59 12.82 4.27
C LEU A 91 5.02 11.49 4.74
N MET A 92 3.88 11.49 5.44
CA MET A 92 3.25 10.25 5.92
C MET A 92 2.79 9.35 4.77
N ILE A 93 2.16 9.90 3.73
CA ILE A 93 1.75 9.16 2.53
C ILE A 93 2.97 8.58 1.81
N THR A 94 4.08 9.33 1.74
CA THR A 94 5.33 8.83 1.12
C THR A 94 5.90 7.66 1.92
N VAL A 95 5.91 7.74 3.26
CA VAL A 95 6.36 6.62 4.11
C VAL A 95 5.49 5.38 3.88
N ILE A 96 4.17 5.55 3.84
CA ILE A 96 3.23 4.45 3.61
C ILE A 96 3.43 3.82 2.22
N SER A 97 3.51 4.65 1.18
CA SER A 97 3.75 4.23 -0.20
C SER A 97 5.05 3.44 -0.32
N VAL A 98 6.17 3.94 0.25
CA VAL A 98 7.45 3.21 0.21
C VAL A 98 7.35 1.86 0.92
N ILE A 99 6.67 1.78 2.07
CA ILE A 99 6.49 0.51 2.78
C ILE A 99 5.68 -0.48 1.92
N GLU A 100 4.59 -0.03 1.31
CA GLU A 100 3.71 -0.85 0.48
C GLU A 100 4.42 -1.32 -0.80
N GLU A 101 5.08 -0.41 -1.51
CA GLU A 101 5.84 -0.69 -2.73
C GLU A 101 6.99 -1.68 -2.44
N VAL A 102 7.76 -1.47 -1.36
CA VAL A 102 8.84 -2.39 -0.95
C VAL A 102 8.28 -3.76 -0.58
N PHE A 103 7.12 -3.82 0.08
CA PHE A 103 6.45 -5.07 0.41
C PHE A 103 6.03 -5.83 -0.86
N LEU A 104 5.42 -5.15 -1.83
CA LEU A 104 5.02 -5.73 -3.11
C LEU A 104 6.22 -6.15 -3.96
N ILE A 105 7.29 -5.37 -3.99
CA ILE A 105 8.55 -5.72 -4.68
C ILE A 105 9.19 -6.94 -4.03
N ASN A 106 9.22 -7.03 -2.70
CA ASN A 106 9.75 -8.22 -2.02
C ASN A 106 8.91 -9.47 -2.35
N ARG A 107 7.58 -9.33 -2.44
CA ARG A 107 6.69 -10.40 -2.92
C ARG A 107 7.00 -10.78 -4.37
N CYS A 108 7.22 -9.80 -5.25
CA CYS A 108 7.59 -10.02 -6.64
C CYS A 108 8.94 -10.74 -6.77
N ARG A 109 9.94 -10.34 -5.99
CA ARG A 109 11.27 -10.98 -5.92
C ARG A 109 11.16 -12.46 -5.56
N ARG A 110 10.33 -12.80 -4.56
CA ARG A 110 10.10 -14.19 -4.14
C ARG A 110 9.46 -15.03 -5.24
N LEU A 111 8.62 -14.43 -6.09
CA LEU A 111 7.90 -15.13 -7.16
C LEU A 111 8.71 -15.23 -8.45
N ALA A 112 9.40 -14.16 -8.85
CA ALA A 112 10.04 -14.06 -10.16
C ALA A 112 11.52 -14.45 -10.16
N GLN A 113 12.21 -14.37 -9.02
CA GLN A 113 13.66 -14.61 -8.86
C GLN A 113 14.60 -13.77 -9.76
N HIS A 114 14.08 -12.84 -10.57
CA HIS A 114 14.89 -11.95 -11.42
C HIS A 114 15.36 -10.72 -10.65
N ILE A 115 16.65 -10.68 -10.34
CA ILE A 115 17.29 -9.59 -9.58
C ILE A 115 17.21 -8.25 -10.31
N ILE A 116 17.35 -8.23 -11.65
CA ILE A 116 17.40 -6.99 -12.45
C ILE A 116 16.07 -6.23 -12.36
N ILE A 117 14.94 -6.92 -12.58
CA ILE A 117 13.60 -6.31 -12.49
C ILE A 117 13.37 -5.76 -11.07
N THR A 118 13.77 -6.52 -10.06
CA THR A 118 13.63 -6.11 -8.66
C THR A 118 14.44 -4.83 -8.37
N LEU A 119 15.69 -4.76 -8.83
CA LEU A 119 16.54 -3.57 -8.65
C LEU A 119 16.00 -2.36 -9.41
N MET A 120 15.49 -2.56 -10.63
CA MET A 120 14.87 -1.50 -11.42
C MET A 120 13.64 -0.92 -10.70
N LEU A 121 12.72 -1.78 -10.23
CA LEU A 121 11.53 -1.36 -9.50
C LEU A 121 11.92 -0.64 -8.19
N LEU A 122 12.88 -1.17 -7.44
CA LEU A 122 13.36 -0.53 -6.21
C LEU A 122 13.98 0.84 -6.49
N GLY A 123 14.73 0.98 -7.59
CA GLY A 123 15.28 2.26 -8.05
C GLY A 123 14.17 3.28 -8.35
N MET A 124 13.07 2.84 -8.98
CA MET A 124 11.91 3.71 -9.23
C MET A 124 11.23 4.16 -7.93
N VAL A 125 11.05 3.26 -6.96
CA VAL A 125 10.51 3.58 -5.62
C VAL A 125 11.36 4.62 -4.90
N ILE A 126 12.69 4.45 -4.91
CA ILE A 126 13.60 5.39 -4.27
C ILE A 126 13.54 6.76 -4.96
N ALA A 127 13.54 6.79 -6.29
CA ALA A 127 13.41 8.03 -7.05
C ALA A 127 12.07 8.74 -6.78
N HIS A 128 10.97 7.98 -6.74
CA HIS A 128 9.64 8.46 -6.37
C HIS A 128 9.63 9.10 -4.98
N ALA A 129 10.17 8.39 -3.98
CA ALA A 129 10.22 8.88 -2.60
C ALA A 129 11.03 10.18 -2.47
N ILE A 130 12.22 10.25 -3.09
CA ILE A 130 13.08 11.44 -3.07
C ILE A 130 12.35 12.64 -3.71
N LEU A 131 11.74 12.43 -4.88
CA LEU A 131 11.03 13.48 -5.59
C LEU A 131 9.78 13.96 -4.84
N ASN A 132 9.03 13.06 -4.20
CA ASN A 132 7.88 13.44 -3.37
C ASN A 132 8.28 14.24 -2.13
N ILE A 133 9.34 13.81 -1.43
CA ILE A 133 9.86 14.54 -0.27
C ILE A 133 10.33 15.93 -0.71
N TYR A 134 11.12 16.00 -1.78
CA TYR A 134 11.58 17.27 -2.35
C TYR A 134 10.41 18.20 -2.71
N SER A 135 9.38 17.67 -3.40
CA SER A 135 8.19 18.41 -3.78
C SER A 135 7.43 18.94 -2.56
N GLY A 136 7.23 18.11 -1.52
CA GLY A 136 6.58 18.52 -0.27
C GLY A 136 7.31 19.67 0.42
N PHE A 137 8.63 19.56 0.57
CA PHE A 137 9.45 20.63 1.15
C PHE A 137 9.47 21.89 0.29
N TYR A 138 9.53 21.74 -1.04
CA TYR A 138 9.51 22.87 -1.96
C TYR A 138 8.21 23.68 -1.85
N VAL A 139 7.06 23.00 -1.84
CA VAL A 139 5.75 23.63 -1.64
C VAL A 139 5.66 24.33 -0.28
N ALA A 140 6.24 23.74 0.76
CA ALA A 140 6.29 24.35 2.09
C ALA A 140 7.26 25.53 2.20
N ALA A 141 8.39 25.50 1.51
CA ALA A 141 9.40 26.56 1.57
C ALA A 141 8.98 27.81 0.81
N PHE A 142 8.26 27.67 -0.32
CA PHE A 142 7.97 28.78 -1.23
C PHE A 142 6.46 29.05 -1.42
N PRO A 143 5.72 29.41 -0.35
CA PRO A 143 4.30 29.70 -0.47
C PRO A 143 4.01 30.97 -1.29
N GLY A 144 4.97 31.90 -1.40
CA GLY A 144 4.78 33.21 -2.05
C GLY A 144 4.81 33.20 -3.58
N MET A 145 5.45 32.20 -4.22
CA MET A 145 5.54 32.13 -5.69
C MET A 145 4.17 32.00 -6.38
N ALA A 146 3.13 31.64 -5.63
CA ALA A 146 1.75 31.63 -6.15
C ALA A 146 1.15 33.03 -6.35
N LYS A 147 1.67 34.08 -5.68
CA LYS A 147 1.09 35.43 -5.74
C LYS A 147 1.81 36.38 -6.70
N THR A 148 3.12 36.24 -6.90
CA THR A 148 3.95 37.27 -7.55
C THR A 148 4.08 37.17 -9.07
N VAL A 149 3.74 36.04 -9.68
CA VAL A 149 3.99 35.83 -11.13
C VAL A 149 2.73 35.99 -11.99
N GLY A 150 1.60 36.45 -11.41
CA GLY A 150 0.32 36.48 -12.15
C GLY A 150 -0.13 35.09 -12.63
N TYR A 151 0.48 34.02 -12.10
CA TYR A 151 0.12 32.65 -12.39
C TYR A 151 -1.19 32.35 -11.68
N ASP A 152 -2.16 31.95 -12.48
CA ASP A 152 -3.48 31.54 -12.05
C ASP A 152 -3.40 30.59 -10.84
N THR A 153 -4.08 30.99 -9.77
CA THR A 153 -3.92 30.48 -8.39
C THR A 153 -4.46 29.06 -8.18
N THR A 154 -4.94 28.41 -9.25
CA THR A 154 -5.81 27.23 -9.17
C THR A 154 -5.22 25.93 -9.72
N ALA A 155 -4.03 25.92 -10.35
CA ALA A 155 -3.60 24.66 -11.00
C ALA A 155 -2.09 24.42 -11.12
N ARG A 156 -1.26 25.46 -11.25
CA ARG A 156 0.14 25.27 -11.70
C ARG A 156 1.17 25.06 -10.60
N ARG A 157 0.77 24.98 -9.34
CA ARG A 157 1.69 24.67 -8.23
C ARG A 157 2.21 23.24 -8.25
N TYR A 158 1.38 22.32 -8.73
CA TYR A 158 1.76 20.97 -9.14
C TYR A 158 2.11 20.89 -10.64
N GLY A 159 1.86 21.95 -11.41
CA GLY A 159 2.26 22.09 -12.81
C GLY A 159 3.75 22.43 -13.02
N SER A 160 4.59 22.33 -11.99
CA SER A 160 6.03 22.30 -12.22
C SER A 160 6.37 20.99 -12.94
N LYS A 161 7.29 21.05 -13.91
CA LYS A 161 7.76 19.83 -14.61
C LYS A 161 8.16 18.73 -13.62
N ALA A 162 8.68 19.11 -12.45
CA ALA A 162 9.05 18.18 -11.38
C ALA A 162 7.84 17.44 -10.79
N ALA A 163 6.74 18.13 -10.47
CA ALA A 163 5.56 17.48 -9.90
C ALA A 163 4.83 16.59 -10.93
N SER A 164 4.81 16.96 -12.21
CA SER A 164 4.30 16.06 -13.26
C SER A 164 5.16 14.82 -13.44
N ILE A 165 6.49 14.97 -13.37
CA ILE A 165 7.42 13.83 -13.40
C ILE A 165 7.17 12.93 -12.19
N THR A 166 7.00 13.52 -11.01
CA THR A 166 6.75 12.79 -9.76
C THR A 166 5.43 12.03 -9.82
N ALA A 167 4.34 12.67 -10.26
CA ALA A 167 3.03 12.03 -10.40
C ALA A 167 3.05 10.90 -11.45
N SER A 168 3.75 11.12 -12.57
CA SER A 168 3.93 10.10 -13.61
C SER A 168 4.74 8.91 -13.09
N LEU A 169 5.79 9.18 -12.30
CA LEU A 169 6.64 8.15 -11.72
C LEU A 169 5.88 7.34 -10.66
N ALA A 170 5.11 8.00 -9.78
CA ALA A 170 4.24 7.36 -8.80
C ALA A 170 3.24 6.41 -9.50
N ALA A 171 2.51 6.93 -10.49
CA ALA A 171 1.57 6.12 -11.26
C ALA A 171 2.25 4.97 -12.01
N ALA A 172 3.46 5.19 -12.54
CA ALA A 172 4.22 4.12 -13.18
C ALA A 172 4.60 3.00 -12.19
N VAL A 173 5.05 3.33 -10.98
CA VAL A 173 5.36 2.33 -9.95
C VAL A 173 4.09 1.56 -9.55
N ASP A 174 3.01 2.28 -9.25
CA ASP A 174 1.73 1.71 -8.81
C ASP A 174 1.06 0.83 -9.88
N VAL A 175 1.36 1.04 -11.17
CA VAL A 175 0.84 0.20 -12.26
C VAL A 175 1.79 -0.94 -12.60
N LEU A 176 3.10 -0.68 -12.71
CA LEU A 176 4.08 -1.67 -13.13
C LEU A 176 4.28 -2.77 -12.08
N VAL A 177 4.26 -2.45 -10.78
CA VAL A 177 4.47 -3.45 -9.72
C VAL A 177 3.32 -4.48 -9.69
N PRO A 178 2.03 -4.09 -9.65
CA PRO A 178 0.92 -5.04 -9.72
C PRO A 178 0.83 -5.78 -11.05
N LEU A 179 1.14 -5.14 -12.18
CA LEU A 179 1.20 -5.81 -13.48
C LEU A 179 2.29 -6.88 -13.52
N ALA A 180 3.49 -6.57 -13.03
CA ALA A 180 4.59 -7.54 -12.94
C ALA A 180 4.22 -8.72 -12.04
N LEU A 181 3.59 -8.47 -10.89
CA LEU A 181 3.08 -9.51 -9.99
C LEU A 181 2.00 -10.38 -10.66
N SER A 182 1.04 -9.75 -11.32
CA SER A 182 -0.08 -10.43 -11.98
C SER A 182 0.38 -11.29 -13.16
N TRP A 183 1.29 -10.74 -13.98
CA TRP A 183 1.95 -11.44 -15.08
C TRP A 183 2.71 -12.66 -14.58
N ARG A 184 3.50 -12.50 -13.50
CA ARG A 184 4.27 -13.62 -12.94
C ARG A 184 3.39 -14.67 -12.30
N LEU A 185 2.33 -14.28 -11.62
CA LEU A 185 1.38 -15.24 -11.09
C LEU A 185 0.70 -16.03 -12.22
N TYR A 186 0.35 -15.36 -13.32
CA TYR A 186 -0.18 -16.03 -14.51
C TYR A 186 0.79 -17.07 -15.06
N GLN A 187 2.08 -16.72 -15.20
CA GLN A 187 3.11 -17.65 -15.69
C GLN A 187 3.35 -18.87 -14.79
N VAL A 188 3.23 -18.71 -13.47
CA VAL A 188 3.47 -19.80 -12.49
C VAL A 188 2.23 -20.68 -12.29
N THR A 189 1.03 -20.19 -12.62
CA THR A 189 -0.22 -20.94 -12.42
C THR A 189 -0.35 -22.06 -13.46
N PRO A 190 -0.49 -23.34 -13.06
CA PRO A 190 -0.72 -24.44 -13.99
C PRO A 190 -2.01 -24.27 -14.80
N GLU A 191 -2.00 -24.66 -16.08
CA GLU A 191 -3.15 -24.50 -16.99
C GLU A 191 -4.45 -25.14 -16.46
N LYS A 192 -4.34 -26.27 -15.76
CA LYS A 192 -5.49 -26.96 -15.15
C LYS A 192 -6.20 -26.10 -14.11
N ILE A 193 -5.42 -25.37 -13.29
CA ILE A 193 -5.97 -24.46 -12.26
C ILE A 193 -6.48 -23.19 -12.92
N ALA A 194 -5.78 -22.68 -13.93
CA ALA A 194 -6.19 -21.48 -14.66
C ALA A 194 -7.57 -21.64 -15.32
N LYS A 195 -7.89 -22.82 -15.88
CA LYS A 195 -9.20 -23.11 -16.50
C LYS A 195 -10.37 -23.12 -15.52
N ASN A 196 -10.14 -23.53 -14.27
CA ASN A 196 -11.18 -23.62 -13.23
C ASN A 196 -11.27 -22.36 -12.36
N ARG A 197 -10.47 -21.34 -12.65
CA ARG A 197 -10.38 -20.14 -11.81
C ARG A 197 -11.64 -19.30 -11.96
N SER A 198 -12.29 -19.00 -10.84
CA SER A 198 -13.44 -18.09 -10.86
C SER A 198 -13.00 -16.65 -11.16
N TRP A 199 -13.91 -15.84 -11.70
CA TRP A 199 -13.67 -14.40 -11.88
C TRP A 199 -13.39 -13.71 -10.53
N LEU A 200 -14.00 -14.21 -9.45
CA LEU A 200 -13.84 -13.68 -8.10
C LEU A 200 -12.42 -13.93 -7.56
N ASP A 201 -11.82 -15.09 -7.82
CA ASP A 201 -10.42 -15.37 -7.47
C ASP A 201 -9.44 -14.50 -8.27
N THR A 202 -9.82 -14.13 -9.49
CA THR A 202 -9.04 -13.20 -10.31
C THR A 202 -9.13 -11.79 -9.75
N LEU A 203 -10.32 -11.35 -9.35
CA LEU A 203 -10.55 -10.06 -8.73
C LEU A 203 -9.82 -9.95 -7.38
N ILE A 204 -9.99 -10.91 -6.46
CA ILE A 204 -9.27 -10.94 -5.17
C ILE A 204 -7.77 -10.87 -5.39
N ASN A 205 -7.27 -11.61 -6.37
CA ASN A 205 -5.85 -11.60 -6.65
C ASN A 205 -5.37 -10.26 -7.21
N SER A 206 -6.12 -9.65 -8.13
CA SER A 206 -5.81 -8.32 -8.67
C SER A 206 -5.83 -7.25 -7.58
N ILE A 207 -6.81 -7.30 -6.67
CA ILE A 207 -6.86 -6.42 -5.51
C ILE A 207 -5.64 -6.67 -4.61
N SER A 208 -5.35 -7.94 -4.29
CA SER A 208 -4.24 -8.31 -3.43
C SER A 208 -2.88 -7.96 -4.04
N SER A 209 -2.76 -7.88 -5.37
CA SER A 209 -1.50 -7.55 -6.04
C SER A 209 -1.24 -6.05 -6.14
N GLY A 210 -2.14 -5.20 -5.64
CA GLY A 210 -2.03 -3.74 -5.72
C GLY A 210 -2.82 -3.11 -6.86
N GLY A 211 -3.71 -3.85 -7.52
CA GLY A 211 -4.49 -3.36 -8.66
C GLY A 211 -5.37 -2.15 -8.35
N ILE A 212 -5.92 -2.05 -7.14
CA ILE A 212 -6.70 -0.86 -6.71
C ILE A 212 -5.79 0.37 -6.62
N GLY A 213 -4.59 0.23 -6.04
CA GLY A 213 -3.59 1.30 -5.98
C GLY A 213 -3.22 1.79 -7.38
N GLY A 214 -2.87 0.87 -8.29
CA GLY A 214 -2.58 1.19 -9.69
C GLY A 214 -3.71 1.90 -10.43
N LEU A 215 -4.95 1.44 -10.25
CA LEU A 215 -6.14 2.08 -10.84
C LEU A 215 -6.33 3.50 -10.30
N MET A 216 -6.25 3.66 -8.98
CA MET A 216 -6.39 4.96 -8.32
C MET A 216 -5.30 5.94 -8.75
N SER A 217 -4.05 5.49 -8.86
CA SER A 217 -2.94 6.32 -9.31
C SER A 217 -3.04 6.73 -10.77
N PHE A 218 -3.59 5.86 -11.62
CA PHE A 218 -3.91 6.21 -13.00
C PHE A 218 -5.03 7.28 -13.07
N VAL A 219 -6.09 7.15 -12.27
CA VAL A 219 -7.15 8.16 -12.16
C VAL A 219 -6.59 9.48 -11.64
N LEU A 220 -5.73 9.44 -10.63
CA LEU A 220 -5.04 10.61 -10.10
C LEU A 220 -4.15 11.29 -11.15
N LEU A 221 -3.44 10.52 -11.97
CA LEU A 221 -2.64 11.07 -13.05
C LEU A 221 -3.51 11.82 -14.08
N ILE A 222 -4.70 11.30 -14.41
CA ILE A 222 -5.65 12.01 -15.28
C ILE A 222 -6.17 13.28 -14.60
N LEU A 223 -6.60 13.17 -13.34
CA LEU A 223 -7.11 14.31 -12.56
C LEU A 223 -6.06 15.39 -12.36
N PHE A 224 -4.78 15.02 -12.27
CA PHE A 224 -3.68 15.96 -12.17
C PHE A 224 -3.66 16.95 -13.35
N TRP A 225 -3.96 16.46 -14.57
CA TRP A 225 -4.01 17.29 -15.77
C TRP A 225 -5.34 18.01 -15.97
N LEU A 226 -6.46 17.38 -15.58
CA LEU A 226 -7.81 17.93 -15.82
C LEU A 226 -8.31 18.84 -14.70
N ARG A 227 -8.13 18.43 -13.44
CA ARG A 227 -8.69 19.06 -12.23
C ARG A 227 -7.72 18.90 -11.05
N PRO A 228 -6.62 19.68 -11.00
CA PRO A 228 -5.60 19.57 -9.96
C PRO A 228 -6.11 19.79 -8.54
N ASP A 229 -7.18 20.59 -8.37
CA ASP A 229 -7.87 20.74 -7.08
C ASP A 229 -8.42 19.41 -6.56
N VAL A 230 -9.07 18.64 -7.45
CA VAL A 230 -9.63 17.32 -7.12
C VAL A 230 -8.50 16.30 -6.92
N PHE A 231 -7.47 16.34 -7.77
CA PHE A 231 -6.28 15.52 -7.60
C PHE A 231 -5.67 15.71 -6.21
N TYR A 232 -5.46 16.95 -5.77
CA TYR A 232 -4.83 17.23 -4.48
C TYR A 232 -5.62 16.62 -3.34
N ILE A 233 -6.93 16.86 -3.29
CA ILE A 233 -7.77 16.37 -2.20
C ILE A 233 -7.87 14.83 -2.25
N LEU A 234 -8.02 14.24 -3.45
CA LEU A 234 -8.09 12.78 -3.60
C LEU A 234 -6.75 12.10 -3.30
N SER A 235 -5.62 12.73 -3.60
CA SER A 235 -4.29 12.19 -3.29
C SER A 235 -4.08 11.95 -1.80
N LEU A 236 -4.77 12.71 -0.94
CA LEU A 236 -4.74 12.51 0.51
C LEU A 236 -5.32 11.16 0.91
N THR A 237 -6.19 10.55 0.09
CA THR A 237 -6.76 9.21 0.36
C THR A 237 -5.81 8.06 0.06
N MET A 238 -4.75 8.28 -0.72
CA MET A 238 -3.89 7.20 -1.23
C MET A 238 -3.18 6.42 -0.14
N GLY A 239 -2.74 7.08 0.94
CA GLY A 239 -2.14 6.40 2.11
C GLY A 239 -3.01 5.24 2.60
N ARG A 240 -4.30 5.52 2.86
CA ARG A 240 -5.26 4.50 3.33
C ARG A 240 -5.53 3.44 2.27
N VAL A 241 -5.53 3.78 0.98
CA VAL A 241 -5.68 2.79 -0.10
C VAL A 241 -4.50 1.81 -0.07
N TYR A 242 -3.27 2.30 0.10
CA TYR A 242 -2.08 1.47 0.22
C TYR A 242 -2.13 0.58 1.47
N VAL A 243 -2.46 1.12 2.65
CA VAL A 243 -2.53 0.31 3.89
C VAL A 243 -3.63 -0.74 3.80
N ASN A 244 -4.81 -0.38 3.30
CA ASN A 244 -5.90 -1.34 3.10
C ASN A 244 -5.52 -2.45 2.11
N THR A 245 -4.86 -2.10 1.00
CA THR A 245 -4.35 -3.06 0.01
C THR A 245 -3.35 -4.02 0.66
N LEU A 246 -2.42 -3.51 1.46
CA LEU A 246 -1.43 -4.32 2.17
C LEU A 246 -2.08 -5.24 3.22
N LEU A 247 -3.05 -4.75 4.00
CA LEU A 247 -3.79 -5.54 4.98
C LEU A 247 -4.59 -6.67 4.32
N VAL A 248 -5.31 -6.37 3.24
CA VAL A 248 -6.03 -7.38 2.44
C VAL A 248 -5.06 -8.42 1.89
N ASN A 249 -3.92 -7.98 1.34
CA ASN A 249 -2.87 -8.87 0.86
C ASN A 249 -2.35 -9.80 1.97
N LEU A 250 -2.08 -9.27 3.17
CA LEU A 250 -1.66 -10.06 4.32
C LEU A 250 -2.73 -11.07 4.75
N ILE A 251 -3.99 -10.67 4.84
CA ILE A 251 -5.11 -11.56 5.20
C ILE A 251 -5.25 -12.70 4.18
N VAL A 252 -5.22 -12.37 2.89
CA VAL A 252 -5.31 -13.36 1.79
C VAL A 252 -4.11 -14.31 1.83
N SER A 253 -2.91 -13.82 2.15
CA SER A 253 -1.69 -14.64 2.23
C SER A 253 -1.70 -15.67 3.37
N GLN A 254 -2.48 -15.42 4.43
CA GLN A 254 -2.56 -16.29 5.61
C GLN A 254 -3.71 -17.31 5.56
N ARG A 255 -4.64 -17.21 4.60
CA ARG A 255 -5.71 -18.20 4.45
C ARG A 255 -5.11 -19.53 4.00
N LYS A 256 -5.08 -20.53 4.88
CA LYS A 256 -4.65 -21.91 4.59
C LYS A 256 -5.49 -22.59 3.49
N THR A 257 -6.73 -22.15 3.31
CA THR A 257 -7.65 -22.57 2.24
C THR A 257 -7.53 -21.72 0.97
N SER A 258 -6.50 -20.88 0.88
CA SER A 258 -6.17 -20.21 -0.37
C SER A 258 -6.12 -21.26 -1.48
N PRO A 259 -6.78 -21.07 -2.63
CA PRO A 259 -6.69 -21.99 -3.77
C PRO A 259 -5.25 -22.14 -4.31
N TYR A 260 -4.29 -21.43 -3.71
CA TYR A 260 -2.85 -21.53 -3.93
C TYR A 260 -2.09 -22.32 -2.87
N ALA A 261 -2.75 -22.86 -1.84
CA ALA A 261 -2.15 -23.89 -0.99
C ALA A 261 -1.93 -25.09 -1.89
N MET A 262 -0.70 -25.25 -2.37
CA MET A 262 -0.36 -26.39 -3.21
C MET A 262 -0.69 -27.66 -2.41
N PRO A 263 -1.45 -28.61 -3.00
CA PRO A 263 -1.60 -29.92 -2.40
C PRO A 263 -0.20 -30.49 -2.16
N GLU A 264 0.04 -31.06 -0.98
CA GLU A 264 1.35 -31.58 -0.57
C GLU A 264 1.93 -32.61 -1.57
N ASN A 265 1.08 -33.16 -2.43
CA ASN A 265 1.40 -34.19 -3.42
C ASN A 265 1.65 -33.68 -4.85
N ILE A 266 1.59 -32.37 -5.12
CA ILE A 266 1.95 -31.84 -6.44
C ILE A 266 3.44 -31.52 -6.43
N GLU A 267 4.24 -32.33 -7.12
CA GLU A 267 5.63 -31.99 -7.43
C GLU A 267 5.66 -30.64 -8.15
N LEU A 268 6.06 -29.60 -7.42
CA LEU A 268 6.37 -28.29 -7.98
C LEU A 268 7.32 -28.52 -9.16
N ARG A 269 6.96 -27.99 -10.34
CA ARG A 269 7.87 -27.90 -11.49
C ARG A 269 9.18 -27.36 -10.95
N LYS A 270 10.22 -28.21 -10.85
CA LYS A 270 11.50 -27.91 -10.18
C LYS A 270 12.03 -26.57 -10.67
N MET A 271 11.71 -25.50 -9.95
CA MET A 271 12.34 -24.21 -10.15
C MET A 271 13.70 -24.36 -9.48
N SER A 272 14.73 -24.44 -10.32
CA SER A 272 16.17 -24.45 -9.98
C SER A 272 16.47 -24.30 -8.48
N ILE A 273 16.89 -25.41 -7.88
CA ILE A 273 17.28 -25.63 -6.47
C ILE A 273 18.29 -24.59 -5.93
N SER A 274 18.91 -23.79 -6.79
CA SER A 274 19.78 -22.67 -6.39
C SER A 274 19.06 -21.53 -5.64
N ALA A 275 17.73 -21.42 -5.73
CA ALA A 275 16.96 -20.36 -5.07
C ALA A 275 16.36 -20.74 -3.70
N GLU A 276 16.27 -22.03 -3.38
CA GLU A 276 15.77 -22.51 -2.08
C GLU A 276 16.81 -22.38 -0.96
N LEU A 277 18.11 -22.53 -1.27
CA LEU A 277 19.16 -22.55 -0.24
C LEU A 277 19.61 -21.17 0.29
N ARG A 278 19.15 -20.05 -0.28
CA ARG A 278 19.60 -18.69 0.14
C ARG A 278 18.53 -17.80 0.76
N MET A 279 17.28 -18.25 0.88
CA MET A 279 16.19 -17.40 1.40
C MET A 279 15.61 -17.80 2.76
N MET A 280 16.14 -18.84 3.41
CA MET A 280 15.74 -19.26 4.77
C MET A 280 16.87 -19.29 5.82
N THR A 281 18.05 -18.72 5.54
CA THR A 281 19.09 -18.52 6.56
C THR A 281 19.19 -17.05 6.94
N PHE A 282 18.19 -16.57 7.69
CA PHE A 282 18.52 -15.64 8.76
C PHE A 282 19.21 -16.46 9.86
N PRO A 283 20.41 -16.10 10.34
CA PRO A 283 21.12 -16.86 11.36
C PRO A 283 20.38 -16.69 12.69
N THR A 284 19.36 -17.50 12.90
CA THR A 284 18.86 -17.73 14.25
C THR A 284 19.88 -18.68 14.87
N LYS A 285 20.86 -18.13 15.60
CA LYS A 285 21.56 -18.87 16.65
C LYS A 285 20.49 -19.25 17.68
N ILE A 286 19.71 -20.29 17.39
CA ILE A 286 18.92 -21.00 18.38
C ILE A 286 19.93 -21.90 19.07
N LEU A 287 20.35 -21.44 20.24
CA LEU A 287 21.06 -22.21 21.24
C LEU A 287 20.40 -23.60 21.32
N GLY A 288 21.18 -24.64 21.04
CA GLY A 288 20.70 -26.01 21.01
C GLY A 288 20.12 -26.42 22.36
N MET A 289 18.79 -26.45 22.44
CA MET A 289 18.11 -27.29 23.42
C MET A 289 17.40 -28.41 22.64
N PRO A 290 17.77 -29.68 22.88
CA PRO A 290 17.10 -30.80 22.26
C PRO A 290 15.63 -30.82 22.70
N PHE A 291 14.73 -30.76 21.73
CA PHE A 291 13.31 -31.03 21.96
C PHE A 291 13.19 -32.48 22.44
N ARG A 292 12.90 -32.64 23.73
CA ARG A 292 12.58 -33.93 24.33
C ARG A 292 11.19 -34.32 23.82
N GLU A 293 11.13 -35.21 22.83
CA GLU A 293 9.88 -35.84 22.41
C GLU A 293 9.24 -36.50 23.64
N LYS A 294 8.08 -35.99 24.04
CA LYS A 294 7.22 -36.69 24.99
C LYS A 294 6.68 -37.92 24.26
N GLN A 295 7.28 -39.08 24.55
CA GLN A 295 6.67 -40.37 24.25
C GLN A 295 5.24 -40.39 24.78
N LEU A 296 4.29 -40.65 23.89
CA LEU A 296 2.92 -40.97 24.28
C LEU A 296 2.93 -42.30 25.04
N PRO A 297 2.07 -42.47 26.06
CA PRO A 297 1.93 -43.74 26.75
C PRO A 297 1.51 -44.84 25.76
N PRO A 298 2.02 -46.07 25.91
CA PRO A 298 1.66 -47.19 25.05
C PRO A 298 0.16 -47.47 25.16
N THR A 299 -0.47 -47.71 24.01
CA THR A 299 -1.84 -48.19 23.90
C THR A 299 -1.93 -49.56 24.56
N PRO A 300 -2.90 -49.82 25.46
CA PRO A 300 -3.07 -51.14 26.07
C PRO A 300 -3.45 -52.17 25.01
N ASP A 301 -2.80 -53.34 25.06
CA ASP A 301 -3.05 -54.47 24.16
C ASP A 301 -4.49 -54.96 24.32
N GLU A 302 -5.17 -55.20 23.18
CA GLU A 302 -6.49 -55.81 23.16
C GLU A 302 -6.42 -57.26 23.70
N PRO A 303 -7.39 -57.69 24.53
CA PRO A 303 -7.42 -59.05 25.05
C PRO A 303 -7.63 -60.04 23.91
N VAL A 304 -6.70 -60.99 23.79
CA VAL A 304 -6.80 -62.14 22.89
C VAL A 304 -7.91 -63.05 23.43
N GLU A 305 -9.01 -63.18 22.69
CA GLU A 305 -10.00 -64.24 22.92
C GLU A 305 -9.39 -65.58 22.51
N GLU A 306 -9.10 -66.44 23.49
CA GLU A 306 -8.76 -67.85 23.25
C GLU A 306 -10.04 -68.62 22.86
N VAL A 307 -10.00 -69.28 21.70
CA VAL A 307 -11.00 -70.24 21.20
C VAL A 307 -10.39 -71.63 21.17
#